data_AF-A0A535BU04-F1
#
_entry.id   AF-A0A535BU04-F1
#
_cell.length_a   1.000
_cell.length_b   1.000
_cell.length_c   1.000
_cell.angle_alpha   90.00
_cell.angle_beta   90.00
_cell.angle_gamma   90.00
#
_symmetry.space_group_name_H-M   'P 1'
#
loop_
_entity.id
_entity.type
_entity.pdbx_description
1 polymer ?
#
loop_
_entity_poly.entity_id
_entity_poly.type
_entity_poly.pdbx_seq_one_letter_code
_entity_poly.pdbx_strand_id
1 'polypeptide(L)'
;MPTAKMGPGAGATQGSPSDRLDDESGAVVHRRTRRLTVATAVAAHLIGTGVVLVLLVFVLPVPPEFEGWTPGSAQLVLRNLVAAIAYVGVIVPVGVALGLKQADPATRWLLEERAPTERERELALGLGLRLLRMQTGL
;
A
#
# COMPACT_ATOMS: atom_id res chain seq x y z
N MET A 1 -52.26 45.15 -17.28
CA MET A 1 -50.84 44.75 -17.31
C MET A 1 -50.58 43.71 -16.22
N PRO A 2 -49.81 42.65 -16.49
CA PRO A 2 -49.92 41.37 -15.80
C PRO A 2 -48.98 41.22 -14.60
N THR A 3 -49.46 40.47 -13.61
CA THR A 3 -48.73 39.99 -12.42
C THR A 3 -47.70 38.93 -12.80
N ALA A 4 -46.40 39.23 -12.64
CA ALA A 4 -45.34 38.24 -12.79
C ALA A 4 -45.13 37.49 -11.46
N LYS A 5 -45.52 36.22 -11.43
CA LYS A 5 -45.10 35.26 -10.40
C LYS A 5 -43.61 34.97 -10.59
N MET A 6 -42.77 35.35 -9.64
CA MET A 6 -41.41 34.81 -9.51
C MET A 6 -41.50 33.39 -8.94
N GLY A 7 -41.17 32.39 -9.75
CA GLY A 7 -41.02 31.01 -9.31
C GLY A 7 -39.84 30.84 -8.34
N PRO A 8 -39.85 29.80 -7.50
CA PRO A 8 -38.81 29.57 -6.51
C PRO A 8 -37.47 29.35 -7.21
N GLY A 9 -36.45 30.08 -6.75
CA GLY A 9 -35.09 29.95 -7.21
C GLY A 9 -34.64 28.50 -7.15
N ALA A 10 -34.20 27.99 -8.29
CA ALA A 10 -33.43 26.76 -8.39
C ALA A 10 -32.06 26.99 -7.72
N GLY A 11 -32.07 27.01 -6.38
CA GLY A 11 -30.88 26.83 -5.57
C GLY A 11 -30.48 25.38 -5.71
N ALA A 12 -29.74 25.06 -6.76
CA ALA A 12 -28.90 23.88 -6.77
C ALA A 12 -27.86 24.08 -5.66
N THR A 13 -28.20 23.62 -4.45
CA THR A 13 -27.24 23.40 -3.38
C THR A 13 -26.30 22.31 -3.87
N GLN A 14 -25.30 22.69 -4.68
CA GLN A 14 -24.11 21.88 -4.82
C GLN A 14 -23.49 21.84 -3.43
N GLY A 15 -23.78 20.77 -2.69
CA GLY A 15 -23.16 20.48 -1.41
C GLY A 15 -21.65 20.65 -1.57
N SER A 16 -21.05 21.31 -0.59
CA SER A 16 -19.61 21.53 -0.55
C SER A 16 -18.90 20.18 -0.75
N PRO A 17 -17.71 20.12 -1.37
CA PRO A 17 -16.96 18.87 -1.49
C PRO A 17 -16.81 18.12 -0.15
N SER A 18 -16.87 18.84 0.98
CA SER A 18 -16.94 18.27 2.33
C SER A 18 -18.22 17.48 2.61
N ASP A 19 -19.40 17.95 2.20
CA ASP A 19 -20.68 17.25 2.45
C ASP A 19 -20.72 15.87 1.77
N ARG A 20 -20.06 15.74 0.61
CA ARG A 20 -19.94 14.45 -0.09
C ARG A 20 -18.98 13.48 0.59
N LEU A 21 -18.02 13.97 1.37
CA LEU A 21 -17.12 13.15 2.17
C LEU A 21 -17.77 12.70 3.48
N ASP A 22 -18.76 13.45 3.97
CA ASP A 22 -19.54 13.12 5.15
C ASP A 22 -20.59 12.02 4.89
N ASP A 23 -21.05 11.88 3.63
CA ASP A 23 -22.01 10.84 3.20
C ASP A 23 -21.37 9.47 2.90
N GLU A 24 -20.07 9.39 2.59
CA GLU A 24 -19.37 8.12 2.44
C GLU A 24 -18.94 7.60 3.82
N SER A 25 -19.57 6.51 4.29
CA SER A 25 -19.16 5.82 5.51
C SER A 25 -17.64 5.64 5.55
N GLY A 26 -16.99 6.21 6.58
CA GLY A 26 -15.53 6.18 6.73
C GLY A 26 -14.93 4.76 6.67
N ALA A 27 -15.74 3.74 7.00
CA ALA A 27 -15.39 2.33 6.86
C ALA A 27 -15.17 1.90 5.40
N VAL A 28 -15.92 2.45 4.44
CA VAL A 28 -15.78 2.17 3.00
C VAL A 28 -14.50 2.79 2.45
N VAL A 29 -14.26 4.06 2.77
CA VAL A 29 -13.03 4.77 2.41
C VAL A 29 -11.81 4.06 3.01
N HIS A 30 -11.87 3.67 4.28
CA HIS A 30 -10.79 2.95 4.96
C HIS A 30 -10.48 1.59 4.30
N ARG A 31 -11.50 0.78 3.98
CA ARG A 31 -11.32 -0.51 3.28
C ARG A 31 -10.70 -0.33 1.90
N ARG A 32 -11.15 0.68 1.15
CA ARG A 32 -10.64 0.97 -0.19
C ARG A 32 -9.19 1.41 -0.16
N THR A 33 -8.86 2.36 0.72
CA THR A 33 -7.49 2.84 0.92
C THR A 33 -6.58 1.70 1.36
N ARG A 34 -6.99 0.89 2.35
CA ARG A 34 -6.23 -0.29 2.79
C ARG A 34 -5.98 -1.27 1.65
N ARG A 35 -6.99 -1.57 0.82
CA ARG A 35 -6.84 -2.48 -0.32
C ARG A 35 -5.87 -1.93 -1.36
N LEU A 36 -5.95 -0.63 -1.67
CA LEU A 36 -5.04 0.02 -2.59
C LEU A 36 -3.60 0.01 -2.05
N THR A 37 -3.39 0.40 -0.79
CA THR A 37 -2.06 0.37 -0.16
C THR A 37 -1.45 -1.02 -0.15
N VAL A 38 -2.22 -2.06 0.20
CA VAL A 38 -1.73 -3.44 0.15
C VAL A 38 -1.42 -3.83 -1.30
N ALA A 39 -2.30 -3.52 -2.26
CA ALA A 39 -2.08 -3.85 -3.65
C ALA A 39 -0.84 -3.18 -4.24
N THR A 40 -0.62 -1.88 -3.99
CA THR A 40 0.59 -1.18 -4.44
C THR A 40 1.84 -1.68 -3.73
N ALA A 41 1.78 -1.95 -2.42
CA ALA A 41 2.91 -2.52 -1.70
C ALA A 41 3.30 -3.90 -2.26
N VAL A 42 2.33 -4.78 -2.51
CA VAL A 42 2.57 -6.08 -3.11
C VAL A 42 3.13 -5.93 -4.53
N ALA A 43 2.53 -5.07 -5.36
CA ALA A 43 3.00 -4.83 -6.72
C ALA A 43 4.47 -4.34 -6.74
N ALA A 44 4.83 -3.40 -5.87
CA ALA A 44 6.20 -2.90 -5.75
C ALA A 44 7.19 -4.00 -5.38
N HIS A 45 6.84 -4.88 -4.42
CA HIS A 45 7.70 -6.01 -4.05
C HIS A 45 7.85 -7.04 -5.18
N LEU A 46 6.77 -7.31 -5.92
CA LEU A 46 6.82 -8.22 -7.06
C LEU A 46 7.71 -7.66 -8.18
N ILE A 47 7.62 -6.36 -8.47
CA ILE A 47 8.49 -5.69 -9.45
C ILE A 47 9.95 -5.79 -9.02
N GLY A 48 10.27 -5.43 -7.77
CA GLY A 48 11.64 -5.51 -7.24
C GLY A 48 12.20 -6.93 -7.29
N THR A 49 11.39 -7.94 -6.97
CA THR A 49 11.79 -9.35 -7.09
C THR A 49 12.09 -9.73 -8.54
N GLY A 50 11.24 -9.29 -9.49
CA GLY A 50 11.48 -9.51 -10.92
C GLY A 50 12.81 -8.92 -11.37
N VAL A 51 13.13 -7.70 -10.94
CA VAL A 51 14.43 -7.06 -11.22
C VAL A 51 15.59 -7.88 -10.65
N VAL A 52 15.52 -8.31 -9.39
CA VAL A 52 16.57 -9.15 -8.77
C VAL A 52 16.75 -10.47 -9.52
N LEU A 53 15.67 -11.13 -9.94
CA LEU A 53 15.73 -12.35 -10.74
C LEU A 53 16.42 -12.11 -12.09
N VAL A 54 16.10 -11.02 -12.78
CA VAL A 54 16.75 -10.64 -14.04
C VAL A 54 18.25 -10.43 -13.82
N LEU A 55 18.63 -9.70 -12.76
CA LEU A 55 20.02 -9.49 -12.42
C LEU A 55 20.75 -10.80 -12.12
N LEU A 56 20.18 -11.68 -11.31
CA LEU A 56 20.78 -12.97 -10.95
C LEU A 56 20.94 -13.93 -12.13
N VAL A 57 20.06 -13.87 -13.11
CA VAL A 57 20.07 -14.78 -14.26
C VAL A 57 20.91 -14.26 -15.42
N PHE A 58 20.84 -12.96 -15.71
CA PHE A 58 21.39 -12.39 -16.94
C PHE A 58 22.59 -11.47 -16.74
N VAL A 59 22.77 -10.88 -15.55
CA VAL A 59 23.77 -9.82 -15.33
C VAL A 59 24.88 -10.27 -14.39
N LEU A 60 24.53 -10.91 -13.28
CA LEU A 60 25.48 -11.34 -12.28
C LEU A 60 26.24 -12.58 -12.77
N PRO A 61 27.59 -12.57 -12.72
CA PRO A 61 28.37 -13.72 -13.09
C PRO A 61 28.08 -14.87 -12.13
N VAL A 62 28.05 -16.09 -12.69
CA VAL A 62 27.86 -17.32 -11.92
C VAL A 62 29.07 -17.48 -10.99
N PRO A 63 28.87 -17.59 -9.66
CA PRO A 63 29.96 -17.78 -8.72
C PRO A 63 30.80 -19.03 -9.06
N PRO A 64 32.11 -19.02 -8.77
CA PRO A 64 33.00 -20.10 -9.16
C PRO A 64 32.64 -21.46 -8.53
N GLU A 65 31.97 -21.47 -7.38
CA GLU A 65 31.37 -22.68 -6.79
C GLU A 65 30.28 -23.36 -7.65
N PHE A 66 29.86 -22.71 -8.74
CA PHE A 66 28.97 -23.26 -9.75
C PHE A 66 29.65 -23.35 -11.13
N GLU A 67 30.99 -23.35 -11.18
CA GLU A 67 31.78 -23.64 -12.39
C GLU A 67 31.32 -24.98 -13.00
N GLY A 68 30.65 -24.89 -14.14
CA GLY A 68 29.98 -26.02 -14.81
C GLY A 68 28.52 -25.73 -15.17
N TRP A 69 27.92 -24.69 -14.58
CA TRP A 69 26.56 -24.27 -14.91
C TRP A 69 26.61 -23.13 -15.92
N THR A 70 26.04 -23.34 -17.10
CA THR A 70 25.88 -22.28 -18.09
C THR A 70 24.94 -21.21 -17.54
N PRO A 71 25.27 -19.90 -17.63
CA PRO A 71 24.33 -18.83 -17.36
C PRO A 71 23.04 -19.04 -18.17
N GLY A 72 21.88 -18.91 -17.51
CA GLY A 72 20.58 -19.20 -18.13
C GLY A 72 20.22 -20.68 -18.28
N SER A 73 21.02 -21.62 -17.77
CA SER A 73 20.64 -23.04 -17.73
C SER A 73 19.35 -23.26 -16.93
N ALA A 74 18.52 -24.22 -17.37
CA ALA A 74 17.22 -24.49 -16.76
C ALA A 74 17.31 -24.80 -15.26
N GLN A 75 18.40 -25.44 -14.83
CA GLN A 75 18.62 -25.79 -13.42
C GLN A 75 18.95 -24.56 -12.55
N LEU A 76 19.73 -23.61 -13.08
CA LEU A 76 20.00 -22.33 -12.40
C LEU A 76 18.73 -21.49 -12.29
N VAL A 77 17.99 -21.39 -13.38
CA VAL A 77 16.72 -20.65 -13.43
C VAL A 77 15.72 -21.24 -12.44
N LEU A 78 15.56 -22.56 -12.41
CA LEU A 78 14.63 -23.22 -11.50
C LEU A 78 15.00 -22.97 -10.03
N ARG A 79 16.29 -23.08 -9.67
CA ARG A 79 16.74 -22.83 -8.30
C ARG A 79 16.53 -21.38 -7.89
N ASN A 80 16.88 -20.42 -8.74
CA ASN A 80 16.67 -18.99 -8.48
C ASN A 80 15.18 -18.67 -8.36
N LEU A 81 14.34 -19.28 -9.19
CA LEU A 81 12.89 -19.13 -9.11
C LEU A 81 12.33 -19.68 -7.80
N VAL A 82 12.76 -20.86 -7.37
CA VAL A 82 12.37 -21.45 -6.07
C VAL A 82 12.80 -20.54 -4.92
N ALA A 83 14.04 -20.06 -4.93
CA ALA A 83 14.55 -19.16 -3.91
C ALA A 83 13.78 -17.83 -3.89
N ALA A 84 13.46 -17.26 -5.05
CA ALA A 84 12.67 -16.04 -5.17
C ALA A 84 11.24 -16.23 -4.66
N ILE A 85 10.57 -17.33 -5.03
CA ILE A 85 9.22 -17.66 -4.54
C ILE A 85 9.23 -17.84 -3.02
N ALA A 86 10.21 -18.57 -2.49
CA ALA A 86 10.35 -18.77 -1.05
C ALA A 86 10.59 -17.44 -0.32
N TYR A 87 11.47 -16.59 -0.85
CA TYR A 87 11.77 -15.28 -0.27
C TYR A 87 10.54 -14.37 -0.30
N VAL A 88 9.88 -14.19 -1.45
CA VAL A 88 8.66 -13.38 -1.57
C VAL A 88 7.54 -13.92 -0.70
N GLY A 89 7.35 -15.24 -0.70
CA GLY A 89 6.32 -15.92 0.08
C GLY A 89 6.47 -15.73 1.59
N VAL A 90 7.67 -15.42 2.08
CA VAL A 90 7.92 -15.11 3.50
C VAL A 90 7.92 -13.60 3.75
N ILE A 91 8.69 -12.85 2.98
CA ILE A 91 8.94 -11.43 3.23
C ILE A 91 7.71 -10.57 2.99
N VAL A 92 6.91 -10.86 1.95
CA VAL A 92 5.71 -10.07 1.66
C VAL A 92 4.67 -10.21 2.77
N PRO A 93 4.27 -11.44 3.21
CA PRO A 93 3.35 -11.58 4.34
C PRO A 93 3.88 -10.95 5.63
N VAL A 94 5.16 -11.11 5.94
CA VAL A 94 5.78 -10.53 7.13
C VAL A 94 5.73 -9.00 7.08
N GLY A 95 6.12 -8.40 5.96
CA GLY A 95 6.08 -6.94 5.76
C GLY A 95 4.66 -6.39 5.85
N VAL A 96 3.68 -7.06 5.25
CA VAL A 96 2.26 -6.68 5.35
C VAL A 96 1.77 -6.80 6.80
N ALA A 97 2.07 -7.89 7.50
CA ALA A 97 1.65 -8.10 8.89
C ALA A 97 2.25 -7.05 9.83
N LEU A 98 3.54 -6.73 9.67
CA LEU A 98 4.21 -5.70 10.46
C LEU A 98 3.65 -4.30 10.15
N GLY A 99 3.43 -3.99 8.87
CA GLY A 99 2.85 -2.71 8.44
C GLY A 99 1.44 -2.51 9.00
N LEU A 100 0.59 -3.55 8.94
CA LEU A 100 -0.76 -3.52 9.51
C LEU A 100 -0.73 -3.39 11.02
N LYS A 101 0.08 -4.20 11.72
CA LYS A 101 0.21 -4.15 13.19
C LYS A 101 0.64 -2.77 13.68
N GLN A 102 1.41 -2.05 12.87
CA GLN A 102 1.91 -0.73 13.23
C GLN A 102 1.00 0.43 12.84
N ALA A 103 0.20 0.25 11.78
CA ALA A 103 -0.86 1.18 11.43
C ALA A 103 -2.04 1.11 12.42
N ASP A 104 -2.26 -0.06 13.03
CA ASP A 104 -3.40 -0.34 13.90
C ASP A 104 -3.64 0.73 15.00
N PRO A 105 -2.65 1.14 15.82
CA PRO A 105 -2.89 2.14 16.87
C PRO A 105 -3.26 3.52 16.33
N ALA A 106 -2.85 3.84 15.10
CA ALA A 106 -3.12 5.13 14.48
C ALA A 106 -4.40 5.15 13.64
N THR A 107 -4.95 3.98 13.32
CA THR A 107 -6.20 3.86 12.54
C THR A 107 -7.35 3.23 13.32
N ARG A 108 -7.12 2.75 14.54
CA ARG A 108 -8.13 2.09 15.37
C ARG A 108 -9.37 2.95 15.62
N TRP A 109 -9.20 4.25 15.85
CA TRP A 109 -10.32 5.20 16.03
C TRP A 109 -11.22 5.31 14.79
N LEU A 110 -10.66 5.12 13.58
CA LEU A 110 -11.45 5.09 12.34
C LEU A 110 -12.33 3.83 12.25
N LEU A 111 -11.83 2.69 12.73
CA LEU A 111 -12.58 1.44 12.76
C LEU A 111 -13.66 1.44 13.85
N GLU A 112 -13.40 2.13 14.95
CA GLU A 112 -14.32 2.30 16.08
C GLU A 112 -15.32 3.45 15.88
N GLU A 113 -15.30 4.13 14.71
CA GLU A 113 -16.17 5.26 14.35
C GLU A 113 -16.24 6.36 15.44
N ARG A 114 -15.10 6.62 16.09
CA ARG A 114 -14.99 7.63 17.15
C ARG A 114 -14.00 8.73 16.81
N ALA A 115 -14.07 9.84 17.53
CA ALA A 115 -13.06 10.88 17.44
C ALA A 115 -11.67 10.34 17.88
N PRO A 116 -10.59 10.71 17.17
CA PRO A 116 -9.23 10.36 17.59
C PRO A 116 -8.86 11.08 18.88
N THR A 117 -8.13 10.41 19.75
CA THR A 117 -7.44 11.06 20.86
C THR A 117 -6.25 11.87 20.33
N GLU A 118 -5.77 12.86 21.08
CA GLU A 118 -4.61 13.67 20.64
C GLU A 118 -3.38 12.79 20.35
N ARG A 119 -3.20 11.73 21.14
CA ARG A 119 -2.12 10.76 20.93
C ARG A 119 -2.27 9.98 19.62
N GLU A 120 -3.48 9.57 19.27
CA GLU A 120 -3.75 8.87 17.99
C GLU A 120 -3.63 9.80 16.79
N ARG A 121 -3.98 11.08 16.97
CA ARG A 121 -3.81 12.13 15.96
C ARG A 121 -2.34 12.36 15.65
N GLU A 122 -1.49 12.50 16.67
CA GLU A 122 -0.04 12.57 16.51
C GLU A 122 0.52 11.33 15.78
N LEU A 123 0.05 10.14 16.15
CA LEU A 123 0.48 8.89 15.54
C LEU A 123 0.06 8.79 14.07
N ALA A 124 -1.14 9.25 13.73
CA ALA A 124 -1.65 9.27 12.35
C ALA A 124 -0.87 10.28 11.48
N LEU A 125 -0.57 11.47 12.01
CA LEU A 125 0.23 12.49 11.32
C LEU A 125 1.69 12.03 11.13
N GLY A 126 2.24 11.30 12.11
CA GLY A 126 3.61 10.78 12.09
C GLY A 126 3.80 9.48 11.30
N LEU A 127 2.72 8.86 10.80
CA LEU A 127 2.76 7.50 10.26
C LEU A 127 3.69 7.38 9.05
N GLY A 128 3.68 8.38 8.16
CA GLY A 128 4.56 8.44 6.99
C GLY A 128 6.04 8.50 7.37
N LEU A 129 6.42 9.34 8.33
CA LEU A 129 7.81 9.44 8.81
C LEU A 129 8.28 8.16 9.52
N ARG A 130 7.37 7.49 10.23
CA ARG A 130 7.68 6.28 10.98
C ARG A 130 7.88 5.07 10.06
N LEU A 131 7.06 4.97 9.01
CA LEU A 131 7.26 4.01 7.93
C LEU A 131 8.57 4.26 7.18
N LEU A 132 8.92 5.53 6.93
CA LEU A 132 10.17 5.91 6.31
C LEU A 132 11.40 5.53 7.16
N ARG A 133 11.39 5.85 8.46
CA ARG A 133 12.48 5.48 9.41
C ARG A 133 12.76 3.98 9.43
N MET A 134 11.73 3.15 9.32
CA MET A 134 11.92 1.69 9.28
C MET A 134 12.52 1.19 7.98
N GLN A 135 12.24 1.85 6.84
CA GLN A 135 12.86 1.49 5.57
C GLN A 135 14.32 1.96 5.50
N THR A 136 14.67 3.06 6.18
CA THR A 136 16.02 3.64 6.15
C THR A 136 16.91 3.24 7.33
N GLY A 137 16.36 2.64 8.39
CA GLY A 137 17.11 2.22 9.58
C GLY A 137 17.62 3.38 10.45
N LEU A 138 17.05 4.58 10.30
CA LEU A 138 17.39 5.80 11.07
C LEU A 138 16.48 6.01 12.27
#